data_AF-A3AHD4-F1
#
_entry.id   AF-A3AHD4-F1
#
_cell.length_a   1.000
_cell.length_b   1.000
_cell.length_c   1.000
_cell.angle_alpha   90.00
_cell.angle_beta   90.00
_cell.angle_gamma   90.00
#
_symmetry.space_group_name_H-M   'P 1'
#
loop_
_entity.id
_entity.type
_entity.pdbx_description
1 polymer ?
#
loop_
_entity_poly.entity_id
_entity_poly.type
_entity_poly.pdbx_seq_one_letter_code
_entity_poly.pdbx_strand_id
1 'polypeptide(L)'
;MGTPPNPVKLKLENGNELIWNHSNPSPECFEQAFPYFEPLTFSRGLPFASCGSPKFWPNQTCVYTYSYGDKSVTTGFLEVDKFTFVGAGASVPGVAFGCGLFNNGVFKSNETGIAGFGRGPLSLPSQLKVGNFSHCFTTITGAIPSTVLLDLPADLFSNGQGAVQTTPLIQYAKNEANPTLYYLSLKGITVGSTRLPVPESAFALTNGTGGTIIDSGTSITSLPPQVYQVVRDEFAAQIKLPVVPGNATGHYTCFSAPSQAKPDVPKLVLHFEGATMDLPRENYVFEVPDDAGNSIICLAINKGDETTIIGNFQQQNMHVLYDLQNNMLSFVAAQCDKL
;
A
#
# COMPACT_ATOMS: atom_id res chain seq x y z
N MET A 1 17.89 5.06 12.43
CA MET A 1 18.66 3.81 12.31
C MET A 1 20.08 4.06 12.78
N GLY A 2 20.76 3.09 13.38
CA GLY A 2 22.16 3.23 13.80
C GLY A 2 22.39 3.71 15.23
N THR A 3 23.67 3.88 15.58
CA THR A 3 24.14 4.38 16.88
C THR A 3 25.30 5.38 16.68
N PRO A 4 25.09 6.70 16.90
CA PRO A 4 23.84 7.35 17.28
C PRO A 4 22.75 7.25 16.18
N PRO A 5 21.46 7.43 16.52
CA PRO A 5 20.38 7.29 15.53
C PRO A 5 20.44 8.34 14.42
N ASN A 6 20.53 7.89 13.17
CA ASN A 6 20.32 8.67 11.95
C ASN A 6 18.82 8.68 11.57
N PRO A 7 18.19 9.86 11.38
CA PRO A 7 16.80 9.96 10.92
C PRO A 7 16.62 9.36 9.52
N VAL A 8 15.57 8.57 9.34
CA VAL A 8 15.15 7.99 8.04
C VAL A 8 13.63 8.16 7.90
N LYS A 9 13.14 8.20 6.67
CA LYS A 9 11.71 8.32 6.39
C LYS A 9 11.30 7.25 5.39
N LEU A 10 10.73 6.17 5.90
CA LEU A 10 10.36 5.01 5.10
C LEU A 10 8.87 5.05 4.75
N LYS A 11 8.52 4.79 3.50
CA LYS A 11 7.13 4.58 3.06
C LYS A 11 6.64 3.23 3.59
N LEU A 12 5.45 3.19 4.18
CA LEU A 12 4.81 1.93 4.60
C LEU A 12 4.27 1.20 3.37
N GLU A 13 4.68 -0.05 3.18
CA GLU A 13 4.20 -0.87 2.08
C GLU A 13 3.92 -2.30 2.53
N ASN A 14 2.64 -2.68 2.58
CA ASN A 14 2.22 -4.03 2.96
C ASN A 14 2.17 -5.02 1.76
N GLY A 15 2.41 -4.54 0.54
CA GLY A 15 2.60 -5.34 -0.67
C GLY A 15 3.98 -5.99 -0.83
N ASN A 16 4.91 -5.76 0.12
CA ASN A 16 6.22 -6.41 0.12
C ASN A 16 6.71 -6.67 1.55
N GLU A 17 7.68 -7.58 1.71
CA GLU A 17 8.27 -7.87 3.02
C GLU A 17 9.57 -7.11 3.31
N LEU A 18 10.30 -6.57 2.33
CA LEU A 18 11.64 -6.04 2.60
C LEU A 18 11.59 -4.60 3.14
N ILE A 19 12.18 -4.38 4.31
CA ILE A 19 12.61 -3.03 4.73
C ILE A 19 13.89 -2.69 3.98
N TRP A 20 13.96 -1.55 3.29
CA TRP A 20 15.21 -1.06 2.71
C TRP A 20 15.31 0.46 2.80
N ASN A 21 16.54 0.95 2.77
CA ASN A 21 16.87 2.36 2.87
C ASN A 21 18.10 2.71 2.02
N HIS A 22 18.11 3.92 1.48
CA HIS A 22 19.21 4.53 0.77
C HIS A 22 20.49 4.61 1.60
N SER A 23 21.55 4.03 1.06
CA SER A 23 22.83 3.96 1.75
C SER A 23 23.98 4.44 0.87
N ASN A 24 25.03 4.98 1.49
CA ASN A 24 26.22 5.46 0.80
C ASN A 24 27.27 4.32 0.69
N PRO A 25 27.98 4.13 -0.45
CA PRO A 25 27.86 4.84 -1.73
C PRO A 25 26.60 4.48 -2.52
N SER A 26 26.03 5.49 -3.16
CA SER A 26 24.76 5.41 -3.90
C SER A 26 24.96 5.77 -5.39
N PRO A 27 25.58 4.90 -6.19
CA PRO A 27 25.98 5.22 -7.57
C PRO A 27 24.81 5.57 -8.50
N GLU A 28 23.64 4.95 -8.33
CA GLU A 28 22.44 5.20 -9.15
C GLU A 28 21.17 5.10 -8.31
N CYS A 29 20.87 6.15 -7.53
CA CYS A 29 19.64 6.26 -6.75
C CYS A 29 18.93 7.59 -6.99
N PHE A 30 17.64 7.64 -6.66
CA PHE A 30 16.88 8.88 -6.66
C PHE A 30 17.40 9.88 -5.62
N GLU A 31 17.26 11.18 -5.91
CA GLU A 31 17.62 12.23 -4.96
C GLU A 31 16.68 12.22 -3.75
N GLN A 32 17.22 12.35 -2.54
CA GLN A 32 16.45 12.42 -1.30
C GLN A 32 16.80 13.67 -0.49
N ALA A 33 15.82 14.21 0.24
CA ALA A 33 16.01 15.39 1.09
C ALA A 33 16.76 15.08 2.40
N PHE A 34 16.70 13.84 2.87
CA PHE A 34 17.38 13.40 4.09
C PHE A 34 18.80 12.93 3.78
N PRO A 35 19.74 13.03 4.74
CA PRO A 35 21.09 12.48 4.58
C PRO A 35 21.05 10.99 4.23
N TYR A 36 21.97 10.56 3.35
CA TYR A 36 22.18 9.14 3.09
C TYR A 36 22.59 8.43 4.38
N PHE A 37 22.10 7.21 4.56
CA PHE A 37 22.54 6.40 5.68
C PHE A 37 23.99 5.97 5.43
N GLU A 38 24.88 6.41 6.30
CA GLU A 38 26.25 5.93 6.36
C GLU A 38 26.23 4.65 7.21
N PRO A 39 26.38 3.46 6.62
CA PRO A 39 26.64 2.27 7.40
C PRO A 39 27.90 2.53 8.23
N LEU A 40 27.90 2.09 9.50
CA LEU A 40 29.11 2.19 10.32
C LEU A 40 30.23 1.52 9.54
N THR A 41 31.25 2.31 9.21
CA THR A 41 32.42 1.86 8.45
C THR A 41 32.84 0.50 9.00
N PHE A 42 32.85 -0.53 8.13
CA PHE A 42 33.08 -1.96 8.40
C PHE A 42 31.89 -2.92 8.63
N SER A 43 30.61 -2.52 8.52
CA SER A 43 29.54 -3.53 8.32
C SER A 43 29.64 -4.12 6.91
N ARG A 44 30.51 -5.13 6.72
CA ARG A 44 30.34 -6.06 5.59
C ARG A 44 28.92 -6.61 5.76
N GLY A 45 28.05 -6.42 4.77
CA GLY A 45 26.68 -6.91 4.80
C GLY A 45 26.59 -8.35 5.32
N LEU A 46 25.42 -8.75 5.81
CA LEU A 46 25.20 -10.04 6.46
C LEU A 46 25.90 -11.16 5.69
N PRO A 47 26.65 -12.05 6.38
CA PRO A 47 27.35 -13.13 5.70
C PRO A 47 26.33 -13.99 4.95
N PHE A 48 26.69 -14.50 3.77
CA PHE A 48 25.77 -15.22 2.87
C PHE A 48 25.02 -16.38 3.55
N ALA A 49 25.62 -17.02 4.56
CA ALA A 49 24.97 -18.04 5.39
C ALA A 49 23.70 -17.55 6.12
N SER A 50 23.54 -16.25 6.31
CA SER A 50 22.36 -15.62 6.92
C SER A 50 21.16 -15.60 5.98
N CYS A 51 21.36 -15.79 4.67
CA CYS A 51 20.32 -15.68 3.65
C CYS A 51 20.01 -17.01 2.94
N GLY A 52 20.65 -18.10 3.38
CA GLY A 52 20.38 -19.45 2.88
C GLY A 52 21.54 -20.41 3.13
N SER A 53 21.37 -21.67 2.73
CA SER A 53 22.42 -22.69 2.83
C SER A 53 23.50 -22.44 1.77
N PRO A 54 24.73 -22.03 2.15
CA PRO A 54 25.76 -21.68 1.19
C PRO A 54 26.26 -22.95 0.49
N LYS A 55 26.03 -23.09 -0.82
CA LYS A 55 26.55 -24.26 -1.53
C LYS A 55 27.99 -24.08 -2.02
N PHE A 56 28.48 -22.87 -2.31
CA PHE A 56 29.77 -22.72 -3.02
C PHE A 56 30.62 -21.45 -2.74
N TRP A 57 30.21 -20.50 -1.88
CA TRP A 57 30.92 -19.20 -1.76
C TRP A 57 31.02 -18.67 -0.30
N PRO A 58 32.13 -18.94 0.41
CA PRO A 58 32.25 -18.66 1.85
C PRO A 58 32.47 -17.17 2.21
N ASN A 59 32.77 -16.29 1.24
CA ASN A 59 33.08 -14.87 1.45
C ASN A 59 32.06 -13.91 0.82
N GLN A 60 30.86 -14.37 0.50
CA GLN A 60 29.81 -13.51 -0.05
C GLN A 60 29.00 -12.82 1.04
N THR A 61 28.51 -11.62 0.72
CA THR A 61 27.49 -10.91 1.48
C THR A 61 26.12 -11.23 0.91
N CYS A 62 25.09 -11.11 1.73
CA CYS A 62 23.72 -11.22 1.29
C CYS A 62 23.36 -10.03 0.38
N VAL A 63 23.10 -10.30 -0.90
CA VAL A 63 22.57 -9.33 -1.85
C VAL A 63 21.07 -9.51 -1.94
N TYR A 64 20.34 -8.40 -2.03
CA TYR A 64 18.93 -8.40 -2.37
C TYR A 64 18.70 -7.63 -3.67
N THR A 65 17.69 -8.07 -4.42
CA THR A 65 17.12 -7.34 -5.55
C THR A 65 15.61 -7.42 -5.43
N TYR A 66 14.95 -6.29 -5.52
CA TYR A 66 13.48 -6.17 -5.46
C TYR A 66 12.98 -5.40 -6.67
N SER A 67 11.95 -5.94 -7.32
CA SER A 67 11.27 -5.31 -8.45
C SER A 67 9.82 -5.05 -8.08
N TYR A 68 9.34 -3.84 -8.35
CA TYR A 68 7.98 -3.40 -8.06
C TYR A 68 7.09 -3.48 -9.31
N GLY A 69 5.77 -3.48 -9.11
CA GLY A 69 4.79 -3.54 -10.21
C GLY A 69 4.86 -2.33 -11.15
N ASP A 70 5.32 -1.19 -10.66
CA ASP A 70 5.58 0.03 -11.44
C ASP A 70 6.92 0.01 -12.20
N LYS A 71 7.64 -1.13 -12.15
CA LYS A 71 8.97 -1.38 -12.75
C LYS A 71 10.12 -0.68 -12.03
N SER A 72 9.89 -0.08 -10.87
CA SER A 72 10.97 0.38 -9.99
C SER A 72 11.78 -0.82 -9.50
N VAL A 73 13.07 -0.61 -9.25
CA VAL A 73 14.00 -1.64 -8.78
C VAL A 73 14.87 -1.07 -7.67
N THR A 74 15.07 -1.87 -6.62
CA THR A 74 16.07 -1.63 -5.57
C THR A 74 17.04 -2.82 -5.51
N THR A 75 18.33 -2.56 -5.34
CA THR A 75 19.37 -3.57 -5.17
C THR A 75 20.43 -3.09 -4.20
N GLY A 76 20.92 -4.00 -3.37
CA GLY A 76 21.91 -3.69 -2.35
C GLY A 76 22.27 -4.89 -1.50
N PHE A 77 22.82 -4.63 -0.31
CA PHE A 77 23.17 -5.68 0.64
C PHE A 77 22.19 -5.73 1.80
N LEU A 78 21.96 -6.91 2.37
CA LEU A 78 21.26 -7.01 3.64
C LEU A 78 22.22 -6.67 4.78
N GLU A 79 21.79 -5.79 5.67
CA GLU A 79 22.50 -5.38 6.87
C GLU A 79 21.60 -5.56 8.08
N VAL A 80 22.19 -5.43 9.28
CA VAL A 80 21.48 -5.46 10.55
C VAL A 80 21.93 -4.27 11.38
N ASP A 81 20.96 -3.52 11.90
CA ASP A 81 21.25 -2.42 12.81
C ASP A 81 20.12 -2.21 13.82
N LYS A 82 20.28 -1.22 14.69
CA LYS A 82 19.31 -0.78 15.68
C LYS A 82 18.35 0.23 15.06
N PHE A 83 17.06 -0.03 15.23
CA PHE A 83 15.99 0.88 14.84
C PHE A 83 15.45 1.56 16.10
N THR A 84 15.35 2.88 16.08
CA THR A 84 14.77 3.67 17.17
C THR A 84 13.53 4.37 16.64
N PHE A 85 12.38 4.12 17.26
CA PHE A 85 11.09 4.65 16.87
C PHE A 85 10.78 5.90 17.69
N VAL A 86 10.67 7.05 17.03
CA VAL A 86 10.56 8.37 17.68
C VAL A 86 9.35 8.45 18.61
N GLY A 87 8.19 7.91 18.21
CA GLY A 87 6.96 8.01 18.99
C GLY A 87 7.01 7.25 20.33
N ALA A 88 7.44 6.00 20.31
CA ALA A 88 7.49 5.15 21.52
C ALA A 88 8.78 5.32 22.33
N GLY A 89 9.82 5.97 21.76
CA GLY A 89 11.18 5.95 22.30
C GLY A 89 11.83 4.55 22.31
N ALA A 90 11.13 3.54 21.79
CA ALA A 90 11.57 2.16 21.77
C ALA A 90 12.73 2.00 20.78
N SER A 91 13.75 1.25 21.19
CA SER A 91 14.87 0.87 20.34
C SER A 91 14.96 -0.64 20.24
N VAL A 92 14.97 -1.14 19.01
CA VAL A 92 15.03 -2.57 18.71
C VAL A 92 16.35 -2.84 17.98
N PRO A 93 17.30 -3.55 18.61
CA PRO A 93 18.51 -4.00 17.94
C PRO A 93 18.21 -5.19 17.03
N GLY A 94 19.10 -5.47 16.09
CA GLY A 94 19.01 -6.71 15.31
C GLY A 94 17.99 -6.67 14.17
N VAL A 95 17.54 -5.48 13.76
CA VAL A 95 16.60 -5.33 12.64
C VAL A 95 17.40 -5.42 11.34
N ALA A 96 17.10 -6.45 10.55
CA ALA A 96 17.61 -6.65 9.22
C ALA A 96 16.91 -5.74 8.21
N PHE A 97 17.67 -5.15 7.28
CA PHE A 97 17.16 -4.28 6.24
C PHE A 97 18.09 -4.28 5.02
N GLY A 98 17.56 -3.85 3.88
CA GLY A 98 18.32 -3.61 2.67
C GLY A 98 19.04 -2.26 2.70
N CYS A 99 20.36 -2.30 2.67
CA CYS A 99 21.26 -1.19 2.38
C CYS A 99 21.28 -0.99 0.86
N GLY A 100 20.39 -0.12 0.35
CA GLY A 100 20.14 0.05 -1.08
C GLY A 100 21.17 0.94 -1.76
N LEU A 101 21.88 0.37 -2.75
CA LEU A 101 22.95 1.03 -3.52
C LEU A 101 22.50 1.42 -4.93
N PHE A 102 21.45 0.77 -5.44
CA PHE A 102 20.80 1.07 -6.70
C PHE A 102 19.30 1.15 -6.45
N ASN A 103 18.70 2.31 -6.67
CA ASN A 103 17.27 2.54 -6.42
C ASN A 103 16.69 3.42 -7.53
N ASN A 104 16.19 2.77 -8.58
CA ASN A 104 15.74 3.43 -9.80
C ASN A 104 14.24 3.18 -10.01
N GLY A 105 13.51 4.18 -10.50
CA GLY A 105 12.06 4.10 -10.71
C GLY A 105 11.34 5.40 -10.37
N VAL A 106 10.12 5.28 -9.87
CA VAL A 106 9.23 6.43 -9.58
C VAL A 106 9.24 6.88 -8.12
N PHE A 107 10.25 6.45 -7.36
CA PHE A 107 10.50 6.87 -5.98
C PHE A 107 10.61 8.40 -5.85
N LYS A 108 10.30 8.93 -4.67
CA LYS A 108 10.19 10.37 -4.42
C LYS A 108 11.27 10.90 -3.48
N SER A 109 11.61 12.18 -3.60
CA SER A 109 12.66 12.79 -2.79
C SER A 109 12.32 13.00 -1.32
N ASN A 110 11.07 12.77 -0.93
CA ASN A 110 10.59 12.91 0.45
C ASN A 110 10.59 11.58 1.24
N GLU A 111 11.05 10.48 0.63
CA GLU A 111 11.30 9.19 1.26
C GLU A 111 12.80 8.85 1.18
N THR A 112 13.25 7.95 2.06
CA THR A 112 14.62 7.40 2.03
C THR A 112 14.63 5.90 1.71
N GLY A 113 13.45 5.31 1.55
CA GLY A 113 13.25 3.89 1.27
C GLY A 113 11.86 3.44 1.67
N ILE A 114 11.68 2.12 1.81
CA ILE A 114 10.40 1.49 2.10
C ILE A 114 10.53 0.62 3.35
N ALA A 115 9.52 0.67 4.21
CA ALA A 115 9.32 -0.30 5.27
C ALA A 115 8.32 -1.35 4.77
N GLY A 116 8.81 -2.56 4.51
CA GLY A 116 7.98 -3.70 4.16
C GLY A 116 7.13 -4.17 5.34
N PHE A 117 5.83 -4.24 5.14
CA PHE A 117 4.81 -4.66 6.11
C PHE A 117 4.12 -5.97 5.71
N GLY A 118 4.61 -6.64 4.66
CA GLY A 118 4.17 -7.96 4.22
C GLY A 118 4.33 -9.05 5.28
N ARG A 119 3.91 -10.26 4.94
CA ARG A 119 3.82 -11.40 5.87
C ARG A 119 5.08 -12.27 5.89
N GLY A 120 6.15 -11.79 5.27
CA GLY A 120 7.42 -12.48 5.19
C GLY A 120 8.34 -12.17 6.38
N PRO A 121 9.37 -13.01 6.62
CA PRO A 121 10.27 -12.88 7.77
C PRO A 121 11.10 -11.59 7.78
N LEU A 122 11.31 -10.94 6.62
CA LEU A 122 12.06 -9.68 6.54
C LEU A 122 11.21 -8.43 6.80
N SER A 123 9.90 -8.59 7.02
CA SER A 123 9.01 -7.45 7.26
C SER A 123 9.16 -6.85 8.63
N LEU A 124 8.85 -5.56 8.73
CA LEU A 124 8.94 -4.84 9.99
C LEU A 124 8.06 -5.48 11.08
N PRO A 125 6.78 -5.82 10.83
CA PRO A 125 5.98 -6.51 11.85
C PRO A 125 6.60 -7.85 12.31
N SER A 126 7.12 -8.66 11.37
CA SER A 126 7.72 -9.96 11.68
C SER A 126 8.98 -9.82 12.52
N GLN A 127 9.88 -8.90 12.17
CA GLN A 127 11.14 -8.68 12.87
C GLN A 127 10.96 -8.07 14.26
N LEU A 128 9.94 -7.20 14.40
CA LEU A 128 9.54 -6.65 15.69
C LEU A 128 8.72 -7.63 16.54
N LYS A 129 8.29 -8.76 15.97
CA LYS A 129 7.46 -9.80 16.61
C LYS A 129 6.13 -9.26 17.14
N VAL A 130 5.53 -8.30 16.44
CA VAL A 130 4.25 -7.73 16.84
C VAL A 130 3.10 -8.60 16.35
N GLY A 131 2.05 -8.73 17.16
CA GLY A 131 0.87 -9.53 16.81
C GLY A 131 -0.06 -8.85 15.82
N ASN A 132 0.03 -7.53 15.70
CA ASN A 132 -0.81 -6.72 14.86
C ASN A 132 -0.13 -5.38 14.52
N PHE A 133 -0.68 -4.71 13.50
CA PHE A 133 -0.38 -3.32 13.22
C PHE A 133 -1.60 -2.63 12.61
N SER A 134 -1.65 -1.31 12.68
CA SER A 134 -2.68 -0.54 11.98
C SER A 134 -2.12 0.73 11.35
N HIS A 135 -2.89 1.27 10.41
CA HIS A 135 -2.65 2.60 9.88
C HIS A 135 -3.96 3.38 9.80
N CYS A 136 -3.83 4.71 9.78
CA CYS A 136 -4.90 5.62 9.44
C CYS A 136 -4.33 6.66 8.47
N PHE A 137 -4.60 6.49 7.18
CA PHE A 137 -4.09 7.41 6.16
C PHE A 137 -4.91 8.68 6.12
N THR A 138 -4.22 9.82 6.24
CA THR A 138 -4.79 11.14 6.01
C THR A 138 -5.06 11.36 4.53
N THR A 139 -5.73 12.47 4.19
CA THR A 139 -6.01 12.79 2.79
C THR A 139 -4.71 12.96 1.99
N ILE A 140 -4.70 12.46 0.74
CA ILE A 140 -3.53 12.45 -0.14
C ILE A 140 -3.05 13.86 -0.52
N THR A 141 -3.94 14.84 -0.43
CA THR A 141 -3.66 16.27 -0.67
C THR A 141 -3.35 17.04 0.63
N GLY A 142 -3.46 16.39 1.78
CA GLY A 142 -3.23 16.98 3.09
C GLY A 142 -1.75 17.09 3.45
N ALA A 143 -1.44 17.99 4.37
CA ALA A 143 -0.09 18.15 4.93
C ALA A 143 0.13 17.39 6.24
N ILE A 144 -0.94 16.85 6.83
CA ILE A 144 -0.90 16.15 8.12
C ILE A 144 -0.36 14.73 7.90
N PRO A 145 0.72 14.32 8.59
CA PRO A 145 1.25 12.97 8.50
C PRO A 145 0.23 11.92 8.90
N SER A 146 0.25 10.78 8.22
CA SER A 146 -0.57 9.63 8.61
C SER A 146 0.01 8.89 9.81
N THR A 147 -0.87 8.26 10.58
CA THR A 147 -0.50 7.51 11.79
C THR A 147 -0.33 6.03 11.47
N VAL A 148 0.76 5.43 11.93
CA VAL A 148 1.04 4.00 11.89
C VAL A 148 1.31 3.53 13.30
N LEU A 149 0.68 2.43 13.67
CA LEU A 149 0.71 1.90 15.02
C LEU A 149 1.07 0.41 14.99
N LEU A 150 1.89 -0.01 15.95
CA LEU A 150 2.42 -1.37 16.06
C LEU A 150 2.11 -1.90 17.46
N ASP A 151 1.79 -3.20 17.57
CA ASP A 151 1.55 -3.89 18.85
C ASP A 151 0.47 -3.24 19.73
N LEU A 152 -0.73 -3.11 19.15
CA LEU A 152 -1.81 -2.32 19.72
C LEU A 152 -2.73 -3.10 20.67
N PRO A 153 -3.30 -2.42 21.70
CA PRO A 153 -4.37 -2.96 22.52
C PRO A 153 -5.74 -2.94 21.81
N ALA A 154 -6.72 -3.64 22.39
CA ALA A 154 -8.02 -3.95 21.78
C ALA A 154 -8.97 -2.75 21.55
N ASP A 155 -8.69 -1.56 22.09
CA ASP A 155 -9.54 -0.36 22.04
C ASP A 155 -9.22 0.60 20.87
N LEU A 156 -8.50 0.09 19.87
CA LEU A 156 -7.96 0.83 18.74
C LEU A 156 -8.96 1.72 17.99
N PHE A 157 -10.22 1.32 17.91
CA PHE A 157 -11.26 2.01 17.13
C PHE A 157 -12.09 3.02 17.93
N SER A 158 -11.57 3.52 19.06
CA SER A 158 -12.26 4.53 19.88
C SER A 158 -12.66 5.80 19.10
N ASN A 159 -11.91 6.16 18.05
CA ASN A 159 -12.19 7.28 17.13
C ASN A 159 -12.92 6.85 15.83
N GLY A 160 -13.37 5.60 15.74
CA GLY A 160 -14.07 5.06 14.58
C GLY A 160 -15.46 5.66 14.42
N GLN A 161 -15.84 5.91 13.17
CA GLN A 161 -17.15 6.41 12.77
C GLN A 161 -18.00 5.23 12.28
N GLY A 162 -18.76 4.62 13.19
CA GLY A 162 -19.71 3.55 12.89
C GLY A 162 -19.24 2.17 13.35
N ALA A 163 -19.85 1.13 12.78
CA ALA A 163 -19.54 -0.25 13.14
C ALA A 163 -18.25 -0.72 12.46
N VAL A 164 -17.33 -1.25 13.26
CA VAL A 164 -16.12 -1.92 12.76
C VAL A 164 -16.52 -3.10 11.89
N GLN A 165 -15.94 -3.16 10.69
CA GLN A 165 -16.12 -4.23 9.74
C GLN A 165 -14.89 -5.13 9.78
N THR A 166 -15.09 -6.45 9.70
CA THR A 166 -13.99 -7.41 9.87
C THR A 166 -14.14 -8.54 8.86
N THR A 167 -13.07 -8.83 8.12
CA THR A 167 -12.99 -9.90 7.10
C THR A 167 -11.74 -10.75 7.33
N PRO A 168 -11.78 -12.06 7.04
CA PRO A 168 -10.59 -12.89 7.05
C PRO A 168 -9.56 -12.43 6.02
N LEU A 169 -8.28 -12.53 6.40
CA LEU A 169 -7.15 -12.49 5.49
C LEU A 169 -6.89 -13.90 4.96
N ILE A 170 -6.93 -14.07 3.65
CA ILE A 170 -6.69 -15.37 3.02
C ILE A 170 -5.22 -15.74 3.19
N GLN A 171 -4.97 -16.98 3.60
CA GLN A 171 -3.65 -17.58 3.60
C GLN A 171 -3.55 -18.57 2.45
N TYR A 172 -2.66 -18.28 1.51
CA TYR A 172 -2.24 -19.24 0.51
C TYR A 172 -1.00 -19.98 0.99
N ALA A 173 -0.82 -21.24 0.59
CA ALA A 173 0.33 -22.02 1.04
C ALA A 173 1.65 -21.39 0.53
N LYS A 174 2.77 -21.67 1.21
CA LYS A 174 4.08 -21.07 0.87
C LYS A 174 4.55 -21.36 -0.56
N ASN A 175 4.01 -22.40 -1.19
CA ASN A 175 4.28 -22.83 -2.56
C ASN A 175 3.28 -22.25 -3.58
N GLU A 176 2.34 -21.41 -3.15
CA GLU A 176 1.41 -20.68 -4.01
C GLU A 176 1.92 -19.25 -4.28
N ALA A 177 1.19 -18.47 -5.09
CA ALA A 177 1.63 -17.13 -5.46
C ALA A 177 1.78 -16.18 -4.27
N ASN A 178 2.94 -15.53 -4.22
CA ASN A 178 3.32 -14.44 -3.32
C ASN A 178 2.68 -14.55 -1.91
N PRO A 179 3.09 -15.54 -1.09
CA PRO A 179 2.47 -15.82 0.21
C PRO A 179 2.65 -14.68 1.23
N THR A 180 3.42 -13.65 0.89
CA THR A 180 3.70 -12.48 1.72
C THR A 180 2.63 -11.39 1.60
N LEU A 181 1.73 -11.46 0.62
CA LEU A 181 0.68 -10.45 0.40
C LEU A 181 -0.53 -10.65 1.33
N TYR A 182 -1.27 -9.56 1.55
CA TYR A 182 -2.53 -9.56 2.29
C TYR A 182 -3.71 -9.73 1.33
N TYR A 183 -4.14 -10.98 1.15
CA TYR A 183 -5.27 -11.33 0.29
C TYR A 183 -6.61 -11.24 1.03
N LEU A 184 -7.64 -10.83 0.29
CA LEU A 184 -9.01 -10.67 0.74
C LEU A 184 -9.98 -11.44 -0.16
N SER A 185 -11.11 -11.84 0.42
CA SER A 185 -12.20 -12.53 -0.27
C SER A 185 -13.20 -11.49 -0.78
N LEU A 186 -12.94 -10.88 -1.94
CA LEU A 186 -13.87 -9.91 -2.54
C LEU A 186 -15.03 -10.64 -3.23
N LYS A 187 -16.25 -10.34 -2.80
CA LYS A 187 -17.51 -10.96 -3.20
C LYS A 187 -18.27 -10.12 -4.24
N GLY A 188 -17.87 -8.88 -4.45
CA GLY A 188 -18.43 -8.04 -5.49
C GLY A 188 -18.35 -6.56 -5.19
N ILE A 189 -18.82 -5.77 -6.16
CA ILE A 189 -18.77 -4.31 -6.14
C ILE A 189 -20.17 -3.78 -6.41
N THR A 190 -20.59 -2.77 -5.66
CA THR A 190 -21.84 -2.03 -5.93
C THR A 190 -21.49 -0.62 -6.36
N VAL A 191 -22.15 -0.15 -7.43
CA VAL A 191 -22.09 1.23 -7.92
C VAL A 191 -23.48 1.84 -7.80
N GLY A 192 -23.62 2.88 -6.98
CA GLY A 192 -24.88 3.49 -6.57
C GLY A 192 -25.86 2.46 -6.03
N SER A 193 -26.94 2.20 -6.77
CA SER A 193 -27.95 1.21 -6.41
C SER A 193 -27.75 -0.17 -7.03
N THR A 194 -26.73 -0.34 -7.87
CA THR A 194 -26.53 -1.53 -8.70
C THR A 194 -25.39 -2.39 -8.15
N ARG A 195 -25.73 -3.60 -7.65
CA ARG A 195 -24.72 -4.64 -7.42
C ARG A 195 -24.29 -5.18 -8.78
N LEU A 196 -23.01 -5.02 -9.13
CA LEU A 196 -22.53 -5.35 -10.46
C LEU A 196 -22.61 -6.86 -10.73
N PRO A 197 -22.98 -7.28 -11.96
CA PRO A 197 -23.10 -8.69 -12.33
C PRO A 197 -21.72 -9.31 -12.65
N VAL A 198 -20.78 -9.22 -11.70
CA VAL A 198 -19.44 -9.78 -11.80
C VAL A 198 -19.39 -11.04 -10.92
N PRO A 199 -19.06 -12.23 -11.48
CA PRO A 199 -18.97 -13.45 -10.68
C PRO A 199 -17.79 -13.37 -9.70
N GLU A 200 -17.93 -13.98 -8.52
CA GLU A 200 -16.86 -13.99 -7.49
C GLU A 200 -15.54 -14.57 -8.02
N SER A 201 -15.60 -15.50 -8.98
CA SER A 201 -14.43 -16.09 -9.63
C SER A 201 -13.54 -15.06 -10.34
N ALA A 202 -14.08 -13.89 -10.73
CA ALA A 202 -13.29 -12.80 -11.30
C ALA A 202 -12.34 -12.13 -10.30
N PHE A 203 -12.53 -12.38 -9.00
CA PHE A 203 -11.71 -11.85 -7.91
C PHE A 203 -10.86 -12.92 -7.22
N ALA A 204 -11.02 -14.19 -7.60
CA ALA A 204 -10.38 -15.33 -6.95
C ALA A 204 -8.94 -15.52 -7.43
N LEU A 205 -8.07 -16.03 -6.55
CA LEU A 205 -6.75 -16.48 -6.96
C LEU A 205 -6.90 -17.84 -7.66
N THR A 206 -6.42 -17.94 -8.90
CA THR A 206 -6.46 -19.17 -9.70
C THR A 206 -5.06 -19.49 -10.21
N ASN A 207 -4.51 -20.65 -9.83
CA ASN A 207 -3.18 -21.11 -10.24
C ASN A 207 -2.07 -20.06 -10.02
N GLY A 208 -2.17 -19.30 -8.94
CA GLY A 208 -1.20 -18.25 -8.61
C GLY A 208 -1.38 -16.92 -9.34
N THR A 209 -2.44 -16.77 -10.12
CA THR A 209 -2.78 -15.52 -10.81
C THR A 209 -4.11 -14.97 -10.30
N GLY A 210 -4.21 -13.65 -10.20
CA GLY A 210 -5.42 -12.96 -9.75
C GLY A 210 -5.48 -12.81 -8.22
N GLY A 211 -6.68 -12.97 -7.67
CA GLY A 211 -6.97 -12.66 -6.28
C GLY A 211 -7.27 -11.18 -6.04
N THR A 212 -7.63 -10.86 -4.81
CA THR A 212 -7.76 -9.47 -4.33
C THR A 212 -6.77 -9.22 -3.22
N ILE A 213 -5.94 -8.20 -3.37
CA ILE A 213 -4.97 -7.78 -2.34
C ILE A 213 -5.28 -6.36 -1.87
N ILE A 214 -4.94 -6.05 -0.63
CA ILE A 214 -4.89 -4.67 -0.12
C ILE A 214 -3.43 -4.23 -0.07
N ASP A 215 -3.11 -3.13 -0.76
CA ASP A 215 -1.74 -2.68 -0.95
C ASP A 215 -1.61 -1.16 -0.80
N SER A 216 -0.95 -0.72 0.28
CA SER A 216 -0.65 0.68 0.55
C SER A 216 0.47 1.25 -0.33
N GLY A 217 1.24 0.38 -0.99
CA GLY A 217 2.29 0.74 -1.95
C GLY A 217 1.72 1.25 -3.27
N THR A 218 0.55 0.71 -3.66
CA THR A 218 -0.20 1.09 -4.85
C THR A 218 -1.06 2.32 -4.58
N SER A 219 -0.91 3.38 -5.39
CA SER A 219 -1.64 4.64 -5.19
C SER A 219 -3.15 4.49 -5.29
N ILE A 220 -3.65 3.93 -6.40
CA ILE A 220 -5.08 3.88 -6.74
C ILE A 220 -5.46 2.43 -7.04
N THR A 221 -6.66 2.02 -6.62
CA THR A 221 -7.18 0.68 -6.90
C THR A 221 -7.09 0.32 -8.38
N SER A 222 -6.61 -0.89 -8.68
CA SER A 222 -6.61 -1.46 -10.02
C SER A 222 -7.51 -2.70 -10.07
N LEU A 223 -8.29 -2.81 -11.14
CA LEU A 223 -9.24 -3.90 -11.35
C LEU A 223 -8.91 -4.67 -12.62
N PRO A 224 -9.22 -5.99 -12.68
CA PRO A 224 -9.12 -6.74 -13.92
C PRO A 224 -9.89 -6.10 -15.06
N PRO A 225 -9.39 -6.16 -16.31
CA PRO A 225 -9.94 -5.38 -17.41
C PRO A 225 -11.47 -5.48 -17.58
N GLN A 226 -12.02 -6.68 -17.42
CA GLN A 226 -13.46 -6.93 -17.52
C GLN A 226 -14.23 -6.30 -16.35
N VAL A 227 -13.71 -6.41 -15.13
CA VAL A 227 -14.32 -5.82 -13.92
C VAL A 227 -14.26 -4.29 -14.00
N TYR A 228 -13.09 -3.73 -14.37
CA TYR A 228 -12.91 -2.30 -14.56
C TYR A 228 -13.94 -1.73 -15.53
N GLN A 229 -14.13 -2.40 -16.67
CA GLN A 229 -15.08 -1.95 -17.68
C GLN A 229 -16.51 -1.88 -17.13
N VAL A 230 -16.97 -2.90 -16.42
CA VAL A 230 -18.32 -2.92 -15.82
C VAL A 230 -18.48 -1.83 -14.76
N VAL A 231 -17.48 -1.62 -13.89
CA VAL A 231 -17.49 -0.55 -12.89
C VAL A 231 -17.56 0.83 -13.56
N ARG A 232 -16.69 1.07 -14.55
CA ARG A 232 -16.62 2.33 -15.29
C ARG A 232 -17.94 2.64 -15.98
N ASP A 233 -18.49 1.67 -16.70
CA ASP A 233 -19.69 1.87 -17.52
C ASP A 233 -20.93 2.13 -16.65
N GLU A 234 -21.08 1.40 -15.53
CA GLU A 234 -22.14 1.65 -14.57
C GLU A 234 -21.99 3.00 -13.88
N PHE A 235 -20.76 3.38 -13.50
CA PHE A 235 -20.48 4.68 -12.88
C PHE A 235 -20.84 5.83 -13.82
N ALA A 236 -20.42 5.73 -15.10
CA ALA A 236 -20.73 6.71 -16.13
C ALA A 236 -22.24 6.83 -16.40
N ALA A 237 -22.96 5.70 -16.41
CA ALA A 237 -24.40 5.67 -16.62
C ALA A 237 -25.19 6.39 -15.50
N GLN A 238 -24.72 6.29 -14.26
CA GLN A 238 -25.41 6.88 -13.12
C GLN A 238 -25.02 8.33 -12.83
N ILE A 239 -23.76 8.74 -13.05
CA ILE A 239 -23.31 10.13 -12.79
C ILE A 239 -23.91 11.14 -13.79
N LYS A 240 -24.28 10.69 -15.00
CA LYS A 240 -24.97 11.49 -16.04
C LYS A 240 -24.25 12.81 -16.41
N LEU A 241 -22.93 12.82 -16.32
CA LEU A 241 -22.09 13.94 -16.74
C LEU A 241 -21.41 13.66 -18.09
N PRO A 242 -21.08 14.69 -18.88
CA PRO A 242 -20.30 14.53 -20.10
C PRO A 242 -18.94 13.88 -19.82
N VAL A 243 -18.64 12.76 -20.49
CA VAL A 243 -17.34 12.11 -20.42
C VAL A 243 -16.28 12.99 -21.07
N VAL A 244 -15.16 13.19 -20.39
CA VAL A 244 -14.00 13.88 -20.94
C VAL A 244 -13.21 12.91 -21.82
N PRO A 245 -12.83 13.29 -23.05
CA PRO A 245 -12.00 12.44 -23.91
C PRO A 245 -10.70 12.00 -23.22
N GLY A 246 -10.34 10.72 -23.37
CA GLY A 246 -9.18 10.12 -22.68
C GLY A 246 -7.83 10.74 -23.05
N ASN A 247 -7.69 11.32 -24.25
CA ASN A 247 -6.47 12.04 -24.65
C ASN A 247 -6.17 13.27 -23.77
N ALA A 248 -7.18 13.84 -23.10
CA ALA A 248 -7.04 14.99 -22.21
C ALA A 248 -6.82 14.59 -20.73
N THR A 249 -7.07 13.34 -20.36
CA THR A 249 -7.12 12.88 -18.95
C THR A 249 -6.23 11.67 -18.66
N GLY A 250 -5.47 11.23 -19.66
CA GLY A 250 -4.55 10.10 -19.54
C GLY A 250 -5.29 8.78 -19.43
N HIS A 251 -5.05 8.04 -18.34
CA HIS A 251 -5.62 6.71 -18.10
C HIS A 251 -6.91 6.73 -17.26
N TYR A 252 -7.32 7.89 -16.76
CA TYR A 252 -8.47 8.02 -15.87
C TYR A 252 -9.79 8.16 -16.64
N THR A 253 -10.87 7.65 -16.05
CA THR A 253 -12.22 7.95 -16.52
C THR A 253 -12.70 9.23 -15.83
N CYS A 254 -12.90 10.29 -16.61
CA CYS A 254 -13.26 11.60 -16.07
C CYS A 254 -14.50 12.19 -16.74
N PHE A 255 -15.14 13.11 -16.03
CA PHE A 255 -16.39 13.75 -16.39
C PHE A 255 -16.29 15.26 -16.17
N SER A 256 -16.87 16.04 -17.07
CA SER A 256 -16.93 17.50 -16.94
C SER A 256 -18.16 17.91 -16.13
N ALA A 257 -17.95 18.73 -15.11
CA ALA A 257 -19.00 19.35 -14.31
C ALA A 257 -18.87 20.88 -14.38
N PRO A 258 -20.00 21.62 -14.39
CA PRO A 258 -19.95 23.08 -14.37
C PRO A 258 -19.12 23.62 -13.20
N SER A 259 -18.48 24.78 -13.40
CA SER A 259 -17.73 25.45 -12.33
C SER A 259 -18.57 25.58 -11.05
N GLN A 260 -17.94 25.33 -9.89
CA GLN A 260 -18.56 25.36 -8.55
C GLN A 260 -19.66 24.31 -8.29
N ALA A 261 -20.00 23.46 -9.26
CA ALA A 261 -20.93 22.36 -9.03
C ALA A 261 -20.27 21.28 -8.16
N LYS A 262 -21.02 20.77 -7.17
CA LYS A 262 -20.68 19.54 -6.44
C LYS A 262 -21.71 18.47 -6.83
N PRO A 263 -21.62 17.88 -8.03
CA PRO A 263 -22.58 16.87 -8.43
C PRO A 263 -22.53 15.69 -7.47
N ASP A 264 -23.69 15.06 -7.30
CA ASP A 264 -23.79 13.78 -6.63
C ASP A 264 -23.07 12.73 -7.47
N VAL A 265 -22.30 11.88 -6.80
CA VAL A 265 -21.61 10.76 -7.44
C VAL A 265 -22.24 9.45 -6.97
N PRO A 266 -22.34 8.43 -7.84
CA PRO A 266 -22.79 7.11 -7.43
C PRO A 266 -21.93 6.60 -6.27
N LYS A 267 -22.56 6.00 -5.25
CA LYS A 267 -21.84 5.31 -4.18
C LYS A 267 -20.92 4.24 -4.76
N LEU A 268 -19.82 3.92 -4.08
CA LEU A 268 -18.99 2.79 -4.43
C LEU A 268 -18.77 1.93 -3.20
N VAL A 269 -19.12 0.65 -3.29
CA VAL A 269 -19.07 -0.26 -2.15
C VAL A 269 -18.33 -1.54 -2.55
N LEU A 270 -17.33 -1.91 -1.75
CA LEU A 270 -16.62 -3.19 -1.88
C LEU A 270 -17.19 -4.18 -0.86
N HIS A 271 -17.65 -5.34 -1.33
CA HIS A 271 -18.22 -6.38 -0.48
C HIS A 271 -17.22 -7.50 -0.31
N PHE A 272 -16.74 -7.70 0.91
CA PHE A 272 -15.87 -8.82 1.27
C PHE A 272 -16.68 -9.92 1.96
N GLU A 273 -16.03 -11.05 2.21
CA GLU A 273 -16.57 -12.08 3.08
C GLU A 273 -16.78 -11.55 4.50
N GLY A 274 -18.05 -11.42 4.90
CA GLY A 274 -18.43 -10.97 6.25
C GLY A 274 -18.31 -9.46 6.50
N ALA A 275 -17.80 -8.67 5.54
CA ALA A 275 -17.58 -7.24 5.72
C ALA A 275 -17.99 -6.44 4.48
N THR A 276 -18.39 -5.18 4.69
CA THR A 276 -18.69 -4.24 3.60
C THR A 276 -17.97 -2.92 3.82
N MET A 277 -17.21 -2.48 2.81
CA MET A 277 -16.54 -1.19 2.79
C MET A 277 -17.34 -0.22 1.93
N ASP A 278 -18.17 0.62 2.56
CA ASP A 278 -18.84 1.76 1.91
C ASP A 278 -17.81 2.90 1.79
N LEU A 279 -17.32 3.14 0.58
CA LEU A 279 -16.25 4.11 0.35
C LEU A 279 -16.84 5.53 0.36
N PRO A 280 -16.27 6.47 1.15
CA PRO A 280 -16.56 7.88 1.01
C PRO A 280 -16.20 8.40 -0.39
N ARG A 281 -16.84 9.47 -0.86
CA ARG A 281 -16.61 10.07 -2.20
C ARG A 281 -15.12 10.30 -2.46
N GLU A 282 -14.43 10.86 -1.48
CA GLU A 282 -13.02 11.19 -1.51
C GLU A 282 -12.09 9.96 -1.61
N ASN A 283 -12.60 8.75 -1.39
CA ASN A 283 -11.86 7.50 -1.52
C ASN A 283 -11.94 6.90 -2.93
N TYR A 284 -12.72 7.47 -3.85
CA TYR A 284 -12.80 6.98 -5.24
C TYR A 284 -13.05 8.06 -6.29
N VAL A 285 -13.15 9.33 -5.88
CA VAL A 285 -13.29 10.47 -6.79
C VAL A 285 -12.26 11.54 -6.42
N PHE A 286 -11.60 12.09 -7.43
CA PHE A 286 -10.80 13.31 -7.31
C PHE A 286 -11.23 14.34 -8.35
N GLU A 287 -10.96 15.61 -8.05
CA GLU A 287 -11.38 16.74 -8.87
C GLU A 287 -10.17 17.57 -9.27
N VAL A 288 -10.11 17.95 -10.55
CA VAL A 288 -9.09 18.88 -11.08
C VAL A 288 -9.78 19.97 -11.89
N PRO A 289 -9.37 21.24 -11.78
CA PRO A 289 -9.92 22.30 -12.61
C PRO A 289 -9.45 22.17 -14.07
N ASP A 290 -10.31 22.48 -15.04
CA ASP A 290 -9.88 22.71 -16.43
C ASP A 290 -9.48 24.19 -16.67
N ASP A 291 -8.91 24.46 -17.85
CA ASP A 291 -8.48 25.81 -18.26
C ASP A 291 -9.64 26.83 -18.30
N ALA A 292 -10.88 26.36 -18.42
CA ALA A 292 -12.09 27.18 -18.45
C ALA A 292 -12.70 27.38 -17.05
N GLY A 293 -12.11 26.80 -16.00
CA GLY A 293 -12.58 26.87 -14.61
C GLY A 293 -13.72 25.90 -14.27
N ASN A 294 -14.07 24.95 -15.15
CA ASN A 294 -14.97 23.85 -14.83
C ASN A 294 -14.26 22.81 -13.94
N SER A 295 -15.05 21.99 -13.24
CA SER A 295 -14.50 20.87 -12.46
C SER A 295 -14.46 19.62 -13.33
N ILE A 296 -13.29 18.98 -13.43
CA ILE A 296 -13.11 17.67 -14.02
C ILE A 296 -13.09 16.64 -12.90
N ILE A 297 -14.08 15.77 -12.89
CA ILE A 297 -14.31 14.77 -11.85
C ILE A 297 -13.82 13.43 -12.39
N CYS A 298 -12.83 12.83 -11.74
CA CYS A 298 -12.21 11.59 -12.20
C CYS A 298 -12.43 10.44 -11.21
N LEU A 299 -12.73 9.26 -11.77
CA LEU A 299 -12.80 8.02 -11.03
C LEU A 299 -11.38 7.55 -10.69
N ALA A 300 -11.08 7.43 -9.39
CA ALA A 300 -9.82 6.90 -8.86
C ALA A 300 -9.85 5.37 -8.87
N ILE A 301 -10.00 4.77 -10.06
CA ILE A 301 -9.84 3.33 -10.29
C ILE A 301 -9.17 3.18 -11.65
N ASN A 302 -8.15 2.32 -11.72
CA ASN A 302 -7.43 2.02 -12.95
C ASN A 302 -7.79 0.65 -13.51
N LYS A 303 -7.67 0.51 -14.82
CA LYS A 303 -7.56 -0.80 -15.46
C LYS A 303 -6.20 -1.41 -15.09
N GLY A 304 -6.22 -2.57 -14.45
CA GLY A 304 -5.03 -3.37 -14.11
C GLY A 304 -4.91 -4.63 -14.97
N ASP A 305 -4.13 -5.56 -14.46
CA ASP A 305 -3.98 -6.93 -14.97
C ASP A 305 -4.98 -7.87 -14.25
N GLU A 306 -4.68 -9.17 -14.10
CA GLU A 306 -5.62 -10.15 -13.53
C GLU A 306 -5.87 -10.00 -12.01
N THR A 307 -5.01 -9.28 -11.29
CA THR A 307 -5.13 -9.10 -9.84
C THR A 307 -5.92 -7.84 -9.50
N THR A 308 -6.88 -7.95 -8.59
CA THR A 308 -7.51 -6.78 -7.97
C THR A 308 -6.61 -6.24 -6.87
N ILE A 309 -6.23 -4.97 -6.95
CA ILE A 309 -5.40 -4.31 -5.94
C ILE A 309 -6.19 -3.17 -5.33
N ILE A 310 -6.44 -3.20 -4.02
CA ILE A 310 -7.05 -2.09 -3.30
C ILE A 310 -5.94 -1.14 -2.86
N GLY A 311 -5.86 0.00 -3.54
CA GLY A 311 -4.82 1.00 -3.35
C GLY A 311 -5.02 1.89 -2.13
N ASN A 312 -4.03 2.75 -1.88
CA ASN A 312 -4.01 3.69 -0.76
C ASN A 312 -5.12 4.76 -0.87
N PHE A 313 -5.46 5.22 -2.07
CA PHE A 313 -6.55 6.20 -2.28
C PHE A 313 -7.89 5.71 -1.69
N GLN A 314 -8.16 4.41 -1.74
CA GLN A 314 -9.35 3.79 -1.15
C GLN A 314 -9.26 3.58 0.37
N GLN A 315 -8.07 3.69 0.95
CA GLN A 315 -7.79 3.50 2.38
C GLN A 315 -7.71 4.84 3.16
N GLN A 316 -7.81 5.99 2.47
CA GLN A 316 -7.82 7.31 3.11
C GLN A 316 -8.98 7.44 4.11
N ASN A 317 -8.74 8.09 5.25
CA ASN A 317 -9.74 8.28 6.31
C ASN A 317 -10.41 6.97 6.76
N MET A 318 -9.68 5.86 6.66
CA MET A 318 -10.05 4.56 7.20
C MET A 318 -8.98 4.16 8.20
N HIS A 319 -9.40 3.76 9.40
CA HIS A 319 -8.51 3.09 10.34
C HIS A 319 -8.51 1.60 10.02
N VAL A 320 -7.39 1.09 9.53
CA VAL A 320 -7.25 -0.30 9.07
C VAL A 320 -6.30 -1.07 9.99
N LEU A 321 -6.79 -2.12 10.63
CA LEU A 321 -6.07 -3.03 11.51
C LEU A 321 -5.81 -4.36 10.82
N TYR A 322 -4.55 -4.76 10.83
CA TYR A 322 -4.07 -6.07 10.41
C TYR A 322 -3.80 -6.89 11.67
N ASP A 323 -4.71 -7.80 12.01
CA ASP A 323 -4.53 -8.77 13.08
C ASP A 323 -3.84 -10.01 12.51
N LEU A 324 -2.52 -10.08 12.71
CA LEU A 324 -1.66 -11.12 12.14
C LEU A 324 -1.79 -12.43 12.90
N GLN A 325 -2.18 -12.39 14.18
CA GLN A 325 -2.38 -13.57 15.01
C GLN A 325 -3.65 -14.32 14.60
N ASN A 326 -4.75 -13.58 14.38
CA ASN A 326 -6.04 -14.16 14.03
C ASN A 326 -6.32 -14.19 12.51
N ASN A 327 -5.42 -13.63 11.70
CA ASN A 327 -5.58 -13.50 10.25
C ASN A 327 -6.85 -12.75 9.87
N MET A 328 -7.05 -11.59 10.48
CA MET A 328 -8.21 -10.74 10.22
C MET A 328 -7.77 -9.35 9.77
N LEU A 329 -8.52 -8.77 8.85
CA LEU A 329 -8.46 -7.35 8.53
C LEU A 329 -9.72 -6.70 9.12
N SER A 330 -9.54 -5.68 9.95
CA SER A 330 -10.64 -4.87 10.44
C SER A 330 -10.50 -3.43 9.97
N PHE A 331 -11.60 -2.79 9.62
CA PHE A 331 -11.59 -1.41 9.16
C PHE A 331 -12.85 -0.67 9.58
N VAL A 332 -12.70 0.64 9.76
CA VAL A 332 -13.79 1.59 10.03
C VAL A 332 -13.40 2.95 9.49
N ALA A 333 -14.37 3.75 9.04
CA ALA A 333 -14.13 5.15 8.72
C ALA A 333 -13.63 5.90 9.96
N ALA A 334 -12.71 6.84 9.80
CA ALA A 334 -12.10 7.60 10.89
C ALA A 334 -11.60 8.97 10.42
N GLN A 335 -11.49 9.91 11.35
CA GLN A 335 -10.82 11.20 11.09
C GLN A 335 -9.33 11.04 11.37
N CYS A 336 -8.60 10.51 10.39
CA CYS A 336 -7.18 10.15 10.55
C CYS A 336 -6.26 11.34 10.86
N ASP A 337 -6.68 12.56 10.55
CA ASP A 337 -5.95 13.79 10.84
C ASP A 337 -6.07 14.25 12.31
N LYS A 338 -6.89 13.57 13.11
CA LYS A 338 -7.12 13.85 14.54
C LYS A 338 -6.66 12.74 15.48
N LEU A 339 -6.01 11.71 14.93
CA LEU A 339 -5.55 10.52 15.66
C LEU A 339 -4.20 10.71 16.33
#